data_AF-A0A7K4N2G6-F1
#
_entry.id   AF-A0A7K4N2G6-F1
#
_cell.length_a   1.000
_cell.length_b   1.000
_cell.length_c   1.000
_cell.angle_alpha   90.00
_cell.angle_beta   90.00
_cell.angle_gamma   90.00
#
_symmetry.space_group_name_H-M   'P 1'
#
loop_
_entity.id
_entity.type
_entity.pdbx_description
1 polymer ?
#
loop_
_entity_poly.entity_id
_entity_poly.type
_entity_poly.pdbx_seq_one_letter_code
_entity_poly.pdbx_strand_id
1 'polypeptide(L)'
;MKKLESKKRYVLPGDFITTAPLRLQDNVVLEGKRIISTTIGLSDVSADSVRVISLNGIYMPKIDDLVIGTIQSIFGNSWFADINSCYQGMLLGQDVFGRGSYPTTSEMKERLDKGDIIFARIA
;
A
#
# COMPACT_ATOMS: atom_id res chain seq x y z
N MET A 1 -21.68 -0.14 30.47
CA MET A 1 -21.53 -0.43 29.02
C MET A 1 -20.66 -1.67 28.87
N LYS A 2 -21.16 -2.74 28.24
CA LYS A 2 -20.37 -3.96 27.99
C LYS A 2 -19.27 -3.61 26.98
N LYS A 3 -18.01 -3.77 27.38
CA LYS A 3 -16.85 -3.69 26.48
C LYS A 3 -17.04 -4.80 25.45
N LEU A 4 -17.28 -4.45 24.19
CA LEU A 4 -17.25 -5.43 23.10
C LEU A 4 -15.76 -5.81 22.97
N GLU A 5 -15.33 -6.87 23.66
CA GLU A 5 -13.97 -7.36 23.47
C GLU A 5 -13.86 -7.78 22.00
N SER A 6 -12.97 -7.10 21.25
CA SER A 6 -12.65 -7.51 19.89
C SER A 6 -12.02 -8.90 19.98
N LYS A 7 -12.83 -9.94 19.75
CA LYS A 7 -12.34 -11.31 19.79
C LYS A 7 -11.55 -11.55 18.51
N LYS A 8 -10.27 -11.15 18.53
CA LYS A 8 -9.34 -11.36 17.42
C LYS A 8 -9.17 -12.86 17.22
N ARG A 9 -9.40 -13.32 16.00
CA ARG A 9 -9.30 -14.74 15.63
C ARG A 9 -8.36 -14.85 14.44
N TYR A 10 -7.49 -15.86 14.45
CA TYR A 10 -6.71 -16.21 13.28
C TYR A 10 -7.62 -16.75 12.18
N VAL A 11 -7.44 -16.27 10.97
CA VAL A 11 -8.24 -16.63 9.80
C VAL A 11 -7.34 -17.00 8.63
N LEU A 12 -7.85 -17.88 7.77
CA LEU A 12 -7.31 -18.23 6.47
C LEU A 12 -8.17 -17.62 5.35
N PRO A 13 -7.65 -17.49 4.12
CA PRO A 13 -8.46 -17.12 2.97
C PRO A 13 -9.67 -18.06 2.83
N GLY A 14 -10.87 -17.48 2.67
CA GLY A 14 -12.14 -18.21 2.61
C GLY A 14 -12.82 -18.42 3.97
N ASP A 15 -12.16 -18.15 5.09
CA ASP A 15 -12.79 -18.30 6.41
C ASP A 15 -13.94 -17.32 6.60
N PHE A 16 -15.05 -17.84 7.12
CA PHE A 16 -16.20 -17.05 7.54
C PHE A 16 -15.90 -16.23 8.81
N ILE A 17 -16.20 -14.94 8.74
CA ILE A 17 -16.01 -13.99 9.85
C ILE A 17 -17.35 -13.65 10.52
N THR A 18 -18.32 -13.11 9.76
CA THR A 18 -19.62 -12.68 10.28
C THR A 18 -20.65 -12.49 9.17
N THR A 19 -21.94 -12.42 9.52
CA THR A 19 -23.06 -12.01 8.64
C THR A 19 -23.62 -10.62 9.00
N ALA A 20 -23.06 -9.97 10.03
CA ALA A 20 -23.49 -8.64 10.44
C ALA A 20 -23.25 -7.63 9.30
N PRO A 21 -24.18 -6.68 9.07
CA PRO A 21 -24.07 -5.68 8.01
C PRO A 21 -23.08 -4.58 8.40
N LEU A 22 -21.80 -4.93 8.48
CA LEU A 22 -20.70 -4.04 8.84
C LEU A 22 -20.04 -3.46 7.59
N ARG A 23 -19.38 -2.31 7.74
CA ARG A 23 -18.55 -1.73 6.69
C ARG A 23 -17.33 -2.60 6.43
N LEU A 24 -17.17 -3.06 5.20
CA LEU A 24 -16.00 -3.81 4.75
C LEU A 24 -14.79 -2.89 4.66
N GLN A 25 -13.65 -3.35 5.18
CA GLN A 25 -12.35 -2.69 5.07
C GLN A 25 -11.34 -3.67 4.44
N ASP A 26 -10.06 -3.57 4.81
CA ASP A 26 -8.98 -4.35 4.23
C ASP A 26 -9.17 -5.86 4.41
N ASN A 27 -8.84 -6.61 3.36
CA ASN A 27 -8.71 -8.07 3.34
C ASN A 27 -9.98 -8.87 3.67
N VAL A 28 -11.16 -8.31 3.35
CA VAL A 28 -12.45 -8.98 3.47
C VAL A 28 -13.30 -8.76 2.22
N VAL A 29 -14.19 -9.71 1.92
CA VAL A 29 -15.16 -9.60 0.84
C VAL A 29 -16.53 -10.12 1.29
N LEU A 30 -17.60 -9.57 0.70
CA LEU A 30 -18.97 -10.06 0.89
C LEU A 30 -19.31 -11.12 -0.16
N GLU A 31 -19.57 -12.33 0.30
CA GLU A 31 -20.05 -13.44 -0.52
C GLU A 31 -21.48 -13.80 -0.09
N GLY A 32 -22.47 -13.35 -0.89
CA GLY A 32 -23.88 -13.45 -0.54
C GLY A 32 -24.22 -12.63 0.71
N LYS A 33 -24.38 -13.29 1.85
CA LYS A 33 -24.60 -12.65 3.17
C LYS A 33 -23.42 -12.83 4.13
N ARG A 34 -22.35 -13.47 3.68
CA ARG A 34 -21.20 -13.83 4.51
C ARG A 34 -20.04 -12.88 4.22
N ILE A 35 -19.45 -12.34 5.28
CA ILE A 35 -18.17 -11.65 5.19
C ILE A 35 -17.10 -12.71 5.40
N ILE A 36 -16.23 -12.86 4.41
CA ILE A 36 -15.16 -13.86 4.40
C ILE A 36 -13.79 -13.19 4.30
N SER A 37 -12.77 -13.83 4.87
CA SER A 37 -11.38 -13.39 4.75
C SER A 37 -10.82 -13.64 3.35
N THR A 38 -9.95 -12.76 2.86
CA THR A 38 -9.19 -12.96 1.61
C THR A 38 -7.70 -13.25 1.86
N THR A 39 -7.25 -13.21 3.12
CA THR A 39 -5.83 -13.37 3.49
C THR A 39 -5.65 -14.22 4.75
N ILE A 40 -4.40 -14.60 5.03
CA ILE A 40 -4.00 -15.17 6.32
C ILE A 40 -3.76 -14.00 7.30
N GLY A 41 -4.49 -13.98 8.41
CA GLY A 41 -4.48 -12.81 9.27
C GLY A 41 -5.18 -12.96 10.61
N LEU A 42 -5.30 -11.84 11.31
CA LEU A 42 -6.13 -11.66 12.49
C LEU A 42 -7.39 -10.90 12.10
N SER A 43 -8.56 -11.53 12.26
CA SER A 43 -9.82 -10.83 12.08
C SER A 43 -10.00 -9.78 13.17
N ASP A 44 -10.43 -8.60 12.75
CA ASP A 44 -10.67 -7.45 13.61
C ASP A 44 -12.07 -6.93 13.33
N VAL A 45 -13.01 -7.31 14.20
CA VAL A 45 -14.42 -6.92 14.12
C VAL A 45 -14.64 -5.81 15.14
N SER A 46 -14.89 -4.61 14.62
CA SER A 46 -15.21 -3.41 15.39
C SER A 46 -16.73 -3.17 15.38
N ALA A 47 -17.18 -2.10 16.06
CA ALA A 47 -18.59 -1.78 16.17
C ALA A 47 -19.25 -1.45 14.80
N ASP A 48 -18.50 -0.83 13.89
CA ASP A 48 -19.00 -0.35 12.58
C ASP A 48 -18.32 -1.05 11.38
N SER A 49 -17.21 -1.73 11.59
CA SER A 49 -16.39 -2.27 10.50
C SER A 49 -15.79 -3.64 10.77
N VAL A 50 -15.40 -4.30 9.69
CA VAL A 50 -14.68 -5.57 9.71
C VAL A 50 -13.51 -5.52 8.74
N ARG A 51 -12.35 -5.98 9.22
CA ARG A 51 -11.13 -6.16 8.42
C ARG A 51 -10.39 -7.41 8.86
N VAL A 52 -9.40 -7.78 8.08
CA VAL A 52 -8.37 -8.74 8.50
C VAL A 52 -7.01 -8.05 8.47
N ILE A 53 -6.30 -8.09 9.60
CA ILE A 53 -4.91 -7.63 9.70
C ILE A 53 -4.03 -8.77 9.16
N SER A 54 -3.48 -8.61 7.96
CA SER A 54 -2.62 -9.62 7.34
C SER A 54 -1.37 -9.89 8.19
N LEU A 55 -0.97 -11.15 8.31
CA LEU A 55 0.29 -11.53 8.97
C LEU A 55 1.50 -11.42 8.03
N ASN A 56 1.27 -11.40 6.73
CA ASN A 56 2.27 -11.19 5.69
C ASN A 56 1.69 -10.34 4.56
N GLY A 57 2.58 -9.81 3.72
CA GLY A 57 2.20 -9.01 2.58
C GLY A 57 3.32 -8.08 2.14
N ILE A 58 3.09 -7.44 1.01
CA ILE A 58 3.90 -6.32 0.52
C ILE A 58 3.21 -5.02 0.89
N TYR A 59 3.95 -3.92 0.87
CA TYR A 59 3.38 -2.60 1.10
C TYR A 59 2.32 -2.29 0.02
N MET A 60 1.14 -1.85 0.44
CA MET A 60 0.08 -1.39 -0.46
C MET A 60 0.04 0.14 -0.38
N PRO A 61 0.49 0.87 -1.41
CA PRO A 61 0.67 2.31 -1.33
C PRO A 61 -0.64 3.05 -1.03
N LYS A 62 -0.60 3.98 -0.08
CA LYS A 62 -1.68 4.94 0.16
C LYS A 62 -1.18 6.35 -0.08
N ILE A 63 -2.08 7.23 -0.53
CA ILE A 63 -1.78 8.65 -0.70
C ILE A 63 -1.26 9.21 0.62
N ASP A 64 -0.26 10.07 0.52
CA ASP A 64 0.45 10.72 1.62
C ASP A 64 1.35 9.84 2.49
N ASP A 65 1.46 8.54 2.20
CA ASP A 65 2.45 7.69 2.88
C ASP A 65 3.88 8.14 2.55
N LEU A 66 4.73 8.18 3.58
CA LEU A 66 6.15 8.48 3.46
C LEU A 66 6.93 7.18 3.29
N VAL A 67 7.68 7.07 2.20
CA VAL A 67 8.36 5.84 1.77
C VAL A 67 9.83 6.09 1.49
N ILE A 68 10.62 5.05 1.69
CA ILE A 68 12.01 4.99 1.24
C ILE A 68 12.04 4.03 0.05
N GLY A 69 12.68 4.44 -1.04
CA GLY A 69 12.81 3.61 -2.24
C GLY A 69 14.21 3.64 -2.83
N THR A 70 14.52 2.65 -3.65
CA THR A 70 15.81 2.55 -4.35
C THR A 70 15.59 2.71 -5.85
N ILE A 71 16.32 3.60 -6.49
CA ILE A 71 16.23 3.86 -7.93
C ILE A 71 16.67 2.59 -8.69
N GLN A 72 15.77 2.06 -9.52
CA GLN A 72 16.02 0.87 -10.35
C GLN A 72 16.41 1.26 -11.78
N SER A 73 15.76 2.28 -12.33
CA SER A 73 15.98 2.72 -13.71
C SER A 73 15.53 4.16 -13.93
N ILE A 74 16.01 4.73 -15.05
CA ILE A 74 15.63 6.03 -15.57
C ILE A 74 15.05 5.79 -16.95
N PHE A 75 13.85 6.29 -17.22
CA PHE A 75 13.22 6.20 -18.54
C PHE A 75 12.48 7.49 -18.86
N GLY A 76 12.80 8.08 -20.01
CA GLY A 76 12.31 9.41 -20.38
C GLY A 76 12.68 10.46 -19.33
N ASN A 77 11.69 11.18 -18.83
CA ASN A 77 11.81 12.19 -17.79
C ASN A 77 11.41 11.68 -16.40
N SER A 78 11.52 10.37 -16.14
CA SER A 78 11.09 9.75 -14.88
C SER A 78 12.11 8.77 -14.33
N TRP A 79 12.23 8.74 -13.00
CA TRP A 79 12.87 7.64 -12.29
C TRP A 79 11.84 6.60 -11.86
N PHE A 80 12.22 5.33 -11.91
CA PHE A 80 11.45 4.23 -11.38
C PHE A 80 12.18 3.66 -10.17
N ALA A 81 11.52 3.73 -9.01
CA ALA A 81 12.05 3.30 -7.73
C ALA A 81 11.33 2.03 -7.24
N ASP A 82 12.10 1.11 -6.68
CA ASP A 82 11.56 0.03 -5.86
C ASP A 82 11.25 0.57 -4.46
N ILE A 83 9.98 0.50 -4.07
CA ILE A 83 9.46 0.89 -2.75
C ILE A 83 8.89 -0.31 -1.97
N ASN A 84 9.28 -1.53 -2.37
CA ASN A 84 8.80 -2.80 -1.78
C ASN A 84 7.26 -2.94 -1.77
N SER A 85 6.62 -2.49 -2.86
CA SER A 85 5.17 -2.47 -3.02
C SER A 85 4.72 -3.35 -4.19
N CYS A 86 3.41 -3.50 -4.39
CA CYS A 86 2.85 -4.16 -5.57
C CYS A 86 3.15 -3.42 -6.89
N TYR A 87 3.57 -2.16 -6.81
CA TYR A 87 3.93 -1.31 -7.94
C TYR A 87 5.33 -0.72 -7.76
N GLN A 88 5.97 -0.31 -8.85
CA GLN A 88 7.15 0.56 -8.79
C GLN A 88 6.70 2.00 -8.55
N GLY A 89 7.42 2.72 -7.71
CA GLY A 89 7.24 4.17 -7.55
C GLY A 89 7.77 4.90 -8.77
N MET A 90 7.00 5.82 -9.32
CA MET A 90 7.45 6.69 -10.41
C MET A 90 7.66 8.10 -9.85
N LEU A 91 8.86 8.64 -10.03
CA LEU A 91 9.22 10.00 -9.64
C LEU A 91 9.46 10.82 -10.90
N LEU A 92 8.67 11.87 -11.13
CA LEU A 92 8.83 12.72 -12.31
C LEU A 92 9.99 13.69 -12.11
N GLY A 93 10.74 13.94 -13.18
CA GLY A 93 11.80 14.95 -13.20
C GLY A 93 11.33 16.32 -12.71
N GLN A 94 10.13 16.74 -13.12
CA GLN A 94 9.54 18.03 -12.71
C GLN A 94 9.32 18.15 -11.19
N ASP A 95 9.15 17.04 -10.47
CA ASP A 95 8.93 17.07 -9.02
C ASP A 95 10.26 17.28 -8.27
N VAL A 96 11.39 16.99 -8.92
CA VAL A 96 12.75 17.15 -8.38
C VAL A 96 13.43 18.43 -8.87
N PHE A 97 13.22 18.79 -10.14
CA PHE A 97 13.84 19.95 -10.79
C PHE A 97 12.95 21.20 -10.79
N GLY A 98 11.65 21.06 -10.49
CA GLY A 98 10.69 22.15 -10.42
C GLY A 98 9.75 22.23 -11.63
N ARG A 99 8.64 22.96 -11.46
CA ARG A 99 7.63 23.12 -12.52
C ARG A 99 8.24 23.77 -13.77
N GLY A 100 7.94 23.19 -14.94
CA GLY A 100 8.42 23.67 -16.23
C GLY A 100 9.82 23.18 -16.62
N SER A 101 10.47 22.36 -15.79
CA SER A 101 11.73 21.73 -16.15
C SER A 101 11.53 20.54 -17.10
N TYR A 102 12.39 20.43 -18.10
CA TYR A 102 12.47 19.27 -18.99
C TYR A 102 13.90 18.71 -18.96
N PRO A 103 14.30 18.08 -17.84
CA PRO A 103 15.66 17.59 -17.66
C PRO A 103 15.95 16.50 -18.70
N THR A 104 17.16 16.55 -19.24
CA THR A 104 17.71 15.52 -20.12
C THR A 104 18.00 14.25 -19.33
N THR A 105 18.11 13.10 -20.02
CA THR A 105 18.49 11.83 -19.39
C THR A 105 19.84 11.92 -18.66
N SER A 106 20.77 12.75 -19.14
CA SER A 106 22.07 12.95 -18.49
C SER A 106 21.93 13.67 -17.16
N GLU A 107 21.16 14.77 -17.11
CA GLU A 107 20.91 15.52 -15.87
C GLU A 107 20.11 14.68 -14.86
N MET A 108 19.16 13.88 -15.34
CA MET A 108 18.42 12.91 -14.52
C MET A 108 19.38 11.93 -13.84
N LYS A 109 20.31 11.35 -14.63
CA LYS A 109 21.29 10.39 -14.14
C LYS A 109 22.32 11.00 -13.19
N GLU A 110 22.76 12.24 -13.45
CA GLU A 110 23.67 12.97 -12.57
C GLU A 110 23.02 13.28 -11.20
N ARG A 111 21.70 13.53 -11.18
CA ARG A 111 20.98 13.82 -9.94
C ARG A 111 20.70 12.59 -9.09
N LEU A 112 20.21 11.51 -9.71
CA LEU A 112 19.92 10.23 -9.07
C LEU A 112 20.19 9.11 -10.09
N ASP A 113 21.10 8.20 -9.77
CA ASP A 113 21.44 7.04 -10.60
C ASP A 113 20.89 5.74 -9.97
N LYS A 114 20.98 4.65 -10.72
CA LYS A 114 20.59 3.32 -10.27
C LYS A 114 21.32 2.92 -8.98
N GLY A 115 20.54 2.53 -7.97
CA GLY A 115 21.04 2.15 -6.65
C GLY A 115 20.94 3.25 -5.60
N ASP A 116 20.68 4.50 -6.00
CA ASP A 116 20.47 5.59 -5.06
C ASP A 116 19.17 5.41 -4.26
N ILE A 117 19.19 5.89 -3.02
CA ILE A 117 18.06 5.79 -2.09
C ILE A 117 17.37 7.15 -2.01
N ILE A 118 16.04 7.14 -2.14
CA ILE A 118 15.19 8.32 -2.03
C ILE A 118 14.23 8.21 -0.86
N PHE A 119 13.89 9.36 -0.26
CA PHE A 119 12.77 9.51 0.65
C PHE A 119 11.70 10.36 -0.03
N ALA A 120 10.51 9.81 -0.19
CA ALA A 120 9.44 10.44 -0.98
C ALA A 120 8.08 10.24 -0.31
N ARG A 121 7.10 11.03 -0.74
CA ARG A 121 5.70 10.90 -0.35
C ARG A 121 4.90 10.39 -1.54
N ILE A 122 4.01 9.43 -1.33
CA ILE A 122 3.05 9.00 -2.35
C ILE A 122 2.07 10.15 -2.62
N ALA A 123 1.98 10.57 -3.88
CA ALA A 123 1.12 11.66 -4.34
C ALA A 123 -0.21 11.16 -4.90
#